data_AF-A0A3P8SKV7-F1
#
_entry.id   AF-A0A3P8SKV7-F1
#
_cell.length_a   1.000
_cell.length_b   1.000
_cell.length_c   1.000
_cell.angle_alpha   90.00
_cell.angle_beta   90.00
_cell.angle_gamma   90.00
#
_symmetry.space_group_name_H-M   'P 1'
#
loop_
_entity.id
_entity.type
_entity.pdbx_description
1 polymer ?
#
loop_
_entity_poly.entity_id
_entity_poly.type
_entity_poly.pdbx_seq_one_letter_code
_entity_poly.pdbx_strand_id
1 'polypeptide(L)'
;FKRSCVLQLKSVKPGHVVIKGLSSSLFLCVDSGGHLRGQSQYSESDCAFKELLLADGYTRFLSSHYGFPVSLASKHSPDRLSVPFTRFLPIRNTLTEESVSEQPTNTERTFNMDSGDLLGMGLNSLVSPQFSVNK
;
A
#
# COMPACT_ATOMS: atom_id res chain seq x y z
N PHE A 1 -11.13 10.20 9.62
CA PHE A 1 -10.16 9.57 10.54
C PHE A 1 -9.81 8.11 10.21
N LYS A 2 -10.76 7.17 10.04
CA LYS A 2 -10.41 5.73 9.82
C LYS A 2 -9.64 5.42 8.52
N ARG A 3 -9.81 6.17 7.43
CA ARG A 3 -9.16 5.84 6.14
C ARG A 3 -7.63 6.03 6.15
N SER A 4 -7.10 6.93 6.98
CA SER A 4 -5.66 7.27 6.98
C SER A 4 -4.80 6.32 7.84
N CYS A 5 -5.41 5.40 8.59
CA CYS A 5 -4.69 4.45 9.45
C CYS A 5 -4.57 3.04 8.83
N VAL A 6 -4.98 2.87 7.58
CA VAL A 6 -4.74 1.61 6.86
C VAL A 6 -3.31 1.61 6.33
N LEU A 7 -2.51 0.68 6.83
CA LEU A 7 -1.10 0.54 6.53
C LEU A 7 -0.85 -0.78 5.81
N GLN A 8 -0.08 -0.73 4.72
CA GLN A 8 0.51 -1.90 4.10
C GLN A 8 1.84 -2.21 4.78
N LEU A 9 1.97 -3.44 5.29
CA LEU A 9 3.25 -4.01 5.71
C LEU A 9 3.79 -4.88 4.57
N LYS A 10 5.00 -4.60 4.12
CA LYS A 10 5.68 -5.38 3.09
C LYS A 10 7.04 -5.85 3.61
N SER A 11 7.29 -7.16 3.60
CA SER A 11 8.63 -7.67 3.91
C SER A 11 9.61 -7.31 2.79
N VAL A 12 10.79 -6.82 3.18
CA VAL A 12 11.90 -6.51 2.26
C VAL A 12 13.06 -7.48 2.37
N LYS A 13 13.25 -8.07 3.55
CA LYS A 13 14.20 -9.15 3.85
C LYS A 13 13.71 -9.87 5.11
N PRO A 14 14.23 -11.07 5.44
CA PRO A 14 13.80 -11.79 6.64
C PRO A 14 13.83 -10.91 7.90
N GLY A 15 12.68 -10.86 8.59
CA GLY A 15 12.51 -10.07 9.81
C GLY A 15 12.51 -8.55 9.62
N HIS A 16 12.47 -8.05 8.39
CA HIS A 16 12.43 -6.61 8.11
C HIS A 16 11.27 -6.25 7.19
N VAL A 17 10.63 -5.12 7.50
CA VAL A 17 9.43 -4.64 6.83
C VAL A 17 9.55 -3.17 6.45
N VAL A 18 8.80 -2.81 5.43
CA VAL A 18 8.47 -1.43 5.07
C VAL A 18 6.99 -1.21 5.36
N ILE A 19 6.67 -0.07 5.94
CA ILE A 19 5.31 0.32 6.32
C ILE A 19 4.90 1.49 5.41
N LYS A 20 3.80 1.33 4.68
CA LYS A 20 3.28 2.36 3.76
C LYS A 20 1.81 2.66 4.06
N GLY A 21 1.45 3.94 4.15
CA GLY A 21 0.05 4.34 4.26
C GLY A 21 -0.67 4.18 2.93
N LEU A 22 -1.78 3.45 2.89
CA LEU A 22 -2.51 3.22 1.64
C LEU A 22 -3.13 4.51 1.10
N SER A 23 -3.83 5.27 1.95
CA SER A 23 -4.51 6.51 1.55
C SER A 23 -3.54 7.63 1.18
N SER A 24 -2.38 7.74 1.85
CA SER A 24 -1.42 8.82 1.60
C SER A 24 -0.37 8.45 0.56
N SER A 25 -0.21 7.15 0.27
CA SER A 25 0.90 6.60 -0.51
C SER A 25 2.30 6.94 0.04
N LEU A 26 2.40 7.36 1.31
CA LEU A 26 3.67 7.69 1.96
C LEU A 26 4.24 6.50 2.72
N PHE A 27 5.55 6.33 2.64
CA PHE A 27 6.33 5.44 3.51
C PHE A 27 6.44 6.05 4.90
N LEU A 28 6.30 5.22 5.93
CA LEU A 28 6.68 5.58 7.29
C LEU A 28 8.20 5.48 7.40
N CYS A 29 8.85 6.57 7.76
CA CYS A 29 10.29 6.64 7.92
C CYS A 29 10.65 7.31 9.25
N VAL A 30 11.88 7.11 9.70
CA VAL A 30 12.41 7.64 10.95
C VAL A 30 13.70 8.42 10.68
N ASP A 31 13.87 9.54 11.36
CA ASP A 31 15.12 10.31 11.31
C ASP A 31 16.13 9.87 12.38
N SER A 32 17.32 10.46 12.36
CA SER A 32 18.39 10.20 13.33
C SER A 32 18.03 10.58 14.78
N GLY A 33 16.95 11.33 14.99
CA GLY A 33 16.40 11.65 16.31
C GLY A 33 15.32 10.67 16.78
N GLY A 34 14.97 9.66 15.97
CA GLY A 34 13.88 8.73 16.28
C GLY A 34 12.50 9.29 15.94
N HIS A 35 12.39 10.42 15.24
CA HIS A 35 11.09 10.99 14.90
C HIS A 35 10.52 10.34 13.65
N LEU A 36 9.27 9.88 13.77
CA LEU A 36 8.51 9.34 12.65
C LEU A 36 8.02 10.45 11.71
N ARG A 37 8.12 10.21 10.41
CA ARG A 37 7.58 11.07 9.34
C ARG A 37 7.07 10.22 8.18
N GLY A 38 6.13 10.76 7.42
CA GLY A 38 5.75 10.23 6.11
C GLY A 38 6.68 10.78 5.02
N GLN A 39 7.17 9.93 4.12
CA GLN A 39 7.97 10.33 2.96
C GLN A 39 7.47 9.65 1.68
N SER A 40 7.51 10.34 0.55
CA SER A 40 7.09 9.78 -0.74
C SER A 40 8.16 8.89 -1.36
N GLN A 41 9.44 9.24 -1.17
CA GLN A 41 10.58 8.47 -1.64
C GLN A 41 11.01 7.46 -0.59
N TYR A 42 11.35 6.26 -1.04
CA TYR A 42 11.82 5.20 -0.17
C TYR A 42 13.34 5.30 0.03
N SER A 43 13.77 5.25 1.29
CA SER A 43 15.17 5.03 1.68
C SER A 43 15.24 3.83 2.62
N GLU A 44 16.08 2.84 2.34
CA GLU A 44 16.20 1.66 3.19
C GLU A 44 16.69 2.02 4.61
N SER A 45 17.58 3.01 4.75
CA SER A 45 18.12 3.42 6.05
C SER A 45 17.03 3.93 7.00
N ASP A 46 16.06 4.67 6.44
CA ASP A 46 15.12 5.46 7.22
C ASP A 46 13.73 4.81 7.25
N CYS A 47 13.36 4.05 6.23
CA CYS A 47 11.99 3.54 6.02
C CYS A 47 11.86 2.02 6.19
N ALA A 48 12.95 1.31 6.49
CA ALA A 48 12.91 -0.12 6.81
C ALA A 48 13.02 -0.35 8.32
N PHE A 49 12.22 -1.28 8.82
CA PHE A 49 12.18 -1.62 10.24
C PHE A 49 12.38 -3.11 10.46
N LYS A 50 13.13 -3.46 11.51
CA LYS A 50 13.17 -4.83 12.03
C LYS A 50 11.88 -5.11 12.80
N GLU A 51 11.17 -6.15 12.41
CA GLU A 51 9.96 -6.63 13.05
C GLU A 51 10.32 -7.64 14.16
N LEU A 52 9.87 -7.36 15.39
CA LEU A 52 10.11 -8.20 16.55
C LEU A 52 8.77 -8.60 17.18
N LEU A 53 8.44 -9.89 17.13
CA LEU A 53 7.33 -10.45 17.88
C LEU A 53 7.74 -10.65 19.34
N LEU A 54 6.97 -10.08 20.26
CA LEU A 54 7.17 -10.20 21.70
C LEU A 54 6.45 -11.44 22.25
N ALA A 55 6.90 -11.94 23.39
CA ALA A 55 6.32 -13.13 24.04
C ALA A 55 4.83 -12.96 24.43
N ASP A 56 4.37 -11.72 24.56
CA ASP A 56 2.98 -11.37 24.87
C ASP A 56 2.10 -11.17 23.62
N GLY A 57 2.62 -11.49 22.43
CA GLY A 57 1.88 -11.42 21.17
C GLY A 57 1.84 -10.02 20.52
N TYR A 58 2.43 -9.00 21.13
CA TYR A 58 2.58 -7.69 20.50
C TYR A 58 3.80 -7.67 19.57
N THR A 59 3.78 -6.77 18.60
CA THR A 59 4.91 -6.54 17.69
C THR A 59 5.59 -5.21 18.01
N ARG A 60 6.92 -5.18 17.98
CA ARG A 60 7.74 -3.98 18.07
C ARG A 60 8.52 -3.82 16.77
N PHE A 61 8.53 -2.59 16.23
CA PHE A 61 9.32 -2.23 15.06
C PHE A 61 10.52 -1.41 15.50
N LEU A 62 11.72 -1.79 15.08
CA LEU A 62 12.94 -1.01 15.33
C LEU A 62 13.47 -0.46 14.01
N SER A 63 13.93 0.79 14.01
CA SER A 63 14.70 1.32 12.88
C SER A 63 15.84 0.37 12.53
N SER A 64 15.93 -0.05 11.26
CA SER A 64 16.98 -0.98 10.85
C SER A 64 18.37 -0.37 10.95
N HIS A 65 18.47 0.94 10.70
CA HIS A 65 19.74 1.68 10.72
C HIS A 65 20.08 2.23 12.12
N TYR A 66 19.10 2.84 12.82
CA TYR A 66 19.37 3.53 14.08
C TYR A 66 19.03 2.70 15.33
N GLY A 67 18.28 1.62 15.20
CA GLY A 67 17.87 0.76 16.33
C GLY A 67 16.78 1.35 17.24
N PHE A 68 16.32 2.58 17.01
CA PHE A 68 15.24 3.18 17.79
C PHE A 68 13.90 2.46 17.60
N PRO A 69 13.11 2.24 18.66
CA PRO A 69 11.77 1.72 18.52
C PRO A 69 10.84 2.75 17.88
N VAL A 70 9.98 2.29 16.97
CA VAL A 70 8.85 3.08 16.49
C VAL A 70 7.95 3.39 17.68
N SER A 71 7.68 4.68 17.91
CA SER A 71 6.83 5.15 19.00
C SER A 71 5.87 6.23 18.50
N LEU A 72 4.63 6.16 18.99
CA LEU A 72 3.61 7.20 18.80
C LEU A 72 3.62 8.27 19.91
N ALA A 73 4.65 8.28 20.77
CA ALA A 73 4.81 9.31 21.79
C ALA A 73 5.00 10.69 21.15
N SER A 74 4.55 11.73 21.86
CA SER A 74 4.81 13.11 21.45
C SER A 74 6.31 13.41 21.47
N LYS A 75 6.78 14.22 20.52
CA LYS A 75 8.20 14.62 20.40
C LYS A 75 8.75 15.32 21.65
N HIS A 76 7.87 15.82 22.51
CA HIS A 76 8.21 16.56 23.73
C HIS A 76 8.22 15.69 24.99
N SER A 77 8.15 14.35 24.87
CA SER A 77 8.20 13.48 26.05
C SER A 77 9.57 13.60 26.76
N PRO A 78 9.60 13.99 28.05
CA PRO A 78 10.85 14.30 28.76
C PRO A 78 11.65 13.06 29.18
N ASP A 79 11.05 11.86 29.13
CA ASP A 79 11.67 10.65 29.65
C ASP A 79 12.31 9.81 28.54
N ARG A 80 13.64 9.71 28.57
CA ARG A 80 14.45 8.90 27.65
C ARG A 80 14.58 7.45 28.10
N LEU A 81 14.19 7.11 29.33
CA LEU A 81 14.41 5.77 29.90
C LEU A 81 13.34 4.76 29.47
N SER A 82 12.13 5.23 29.11
CA SER A 82 11.06 4.38 28.60
C SER A 82 10.22 5.14 27.58
N VAL A 83 10.44 4.89 26.29
CA VAL A 83 9.62 5.47 25.23
C VAL A 83 8.27 4.73 25.19
N PRO A 84 7.13 5.38 25.48
CA PRO A 84 5.83 4.71 25.51
C PRO A 84 5.30 4.43 24.10
N PHE A 85 4.19 3.71 23.99
CA PHE A 85 3.49 3.44 22.73
C PHE A 85 4.36 2.79 21.64
N THR A 86 5.21 1.83 22.03
CA THR A 86 6.15 1.11 21.14
C THR A 86 5.70 -0.31 20.78
N ARG A 87 4.50 -0.70 21.23
CA ARG A 87 3.96 -2.06 21.09
C ARG A 87 2.68 -1.99 20.28
N PHE A 88 2.66 -2.72 19.17
CA PHE A 88 1.58 -2.68 18.19
C PHE A 88 0.92 -4.04 18.08
N LEU A 89 -0.41 -4.02 17.97
CA LEU A 89 -1.21 -5.20 17.65
C LEU A 89 -1.79 -5.00 16.24
N PRO A 90 -1.39 -5.79 15.23
CA PRO A 90 -1.95 -5.70 13.89
C PRO A 90 -3.44 -6.03 13.91
N ILE A 91 -4.29 -5.07 13.53
CA ILE A 91 -5.73 -5.26 13.39
C ILE A 91 -6.08 -5.39 11.91
N ARG A 92 -6.92 -6.37 11.57
CA ARG A 92 -7.41 -6.52 10.19
C ARG A 92 -8.20 -5.28 9.78
N ASN A 93 -7.96 -4.80 8.56
CA ASN A 93 -8.77 -3.74 7.99
C ASN A 93 -10.22 -4.22 7.87
N THR A 94 -11.16 -3.44 8.41
CA THR A 94 -12.62 -3.69 8.29
C THR A 94 -13.30 -2.67 7.39
N LEU A 95 -12.54 -1.75 6.79
CA LEU A 95 -13.07 -0.85 5.79
C LEU A 95 -13.27 -1.66 4.52
N THR A 96 -14.49 -1.69 4.02
CA THR A 96 -14.79 -2.15 2.68
C THR A 96 -13.93 -1.34 1.73
N GLU A 97 -13.01 -2.00 1.03
CA GLU A 97 -12.42 -1.40 -0.15
C GLU A 97 -13.57 -1.27 -1.15
N GLU A 98 -14.15 -0.07 -1.24
CA GLU A 98 -14.69 0.36 -2.53
C GLU A 98 -13.47 0.28 -3.44
N SER A 99 -13.40 -0.83 -4.18
CA SER A 99 -12.34 -1.14 -5.11
C SER A 99 -12.02 0.14 -5.86
N VAL A 100 -10.75 0.57 -5.77
CA VAL A 100 -10.19 1.45 -6.79
C VAL A 100 -10.61 0.82 -8.09
N SER A 101 -11.49 1.52 -8.81
CA SER A 101 -11.96 1.15 -10.12
C SER A 101 -10.74 0.69 -10.91
N GLU A 102 -10.60 -0.62 -11.11
CA GLU A 102 -9.98 -1.10 -12.32
C GLU A 102 -10.85 -0.51 -13.40
N GLN A 103 -10.42 0.61 -13.96
CA GLN A 103 -11.08 1.20 -15.12
C GLN A 103 -11.14 0.08 -16.16
N PRO A 104 -12.32 -0.50 -16.47
CA PRO A 104 -12.43 -1.32 -17.64
C PRO A 104 -12.31 -0.31 -18.78
N THR A 105 -11.25 -0.44 -19.57
CA THR A 105 -11.15 0.27 -20.84
C THR A 105 -12.32 -0.17 -21.70
N ASN A 106 -13.38 0.62 -21.66
CA ASN A 106 -14.42 0.78 -22.66
C ASN A 106 -15.25 -0.47 -23.01
N THR A 107 -16.52 -0.21 -23.31
CA THR A 107 -17.54 -1.14 -23.79
C THR A 107 -18.19 -2.02 -22.72
N GLU A 108 -19.32 -1.55 -22.20
CA GLU A 108 -20.40 -2.42 -21.78
C GLU A 108 -20.69 -3.42 -22.91
N ARG A 109 -20.28 -4.67 -22.76
CA ARG A 109 -20.99 -5.79 -23.38
C ARG A 109 -21.78 -6.45 -22.28
N THR A 110 -23.04 -6.08 -22.21
CA THR A 110 -24.08 -6.86 -21.55
C THR A 110 -24.01 -8.30 -22.08
N PHE A 111 -23.39 -9.20 -21.33
CA PHE A 111 -23.45 -10.63 -21.61
C PHE A 111 -24.86 -11.11 -21.28
N ASN A 112 -25.74 -10.99 -22.27
CA ASN A 112 -27.12 -11.46 -22.18
C ASN A 112 -27.09 -12.99 -22.33
N MET A 113 -27.13 -13.71 -21.21
CA MET A 113 -27.02 -15.18 -21.12
C MET A 113 -28.30 -15.91 -21.57
N ASP A 114 -28.97 -15.37 -22.58
CA ASP A 114 -30.13 -15.95 -23.27
C ASP A 114 -30.10 -15.65 -24.79
N SER A 115 -29.03 -15.01 -25.29
CA SER A 115 -28.88 -14.76 -26.73
C SER A 115 -28.02 -15.86 -27.37
N GLY A 116 -28.60 -16.60 -28.32
CA GLY A 116 -27.99 -17.73 -29.00
C GLY A 116 -26.85 -17.40 -29.98
N ASP A 117 -26.29 -16.19 -29.95
CA ASP A 117 -25.16 -15.79 -30.79
C ASP A 117 -23.97 -15.34 -29.93
N LEU A 118 -23.18 -16.33 -29.52
CA LEU A 118 -22.07 -16.16 -28.58
C LEU A 118 -20.84 -15.49 -29.20
N LEU A 119 -20.78 -15.33 -30.52
CA LEU A 119 -19.60 -14.79 -31.23
C LEU A 119 -19.88 -13.54 -32.07
N GLY A 120 -21.13 -13.06 -32.15
CA GLY A 120 -21.46 -11.72 -32.63
C GLY A 120 -20.97 -11.41 -34.06
N MET A 121 -21.07 -12.38 -34.98
CA MET A 121 -20.69 -12.21 -36.39
C MET A 121 -21.80 -11.60 -37.26
N GLY A 122 -22.61 -10.71 -36.70
CA GLY A 122 -23.86 -10.24 -37.33
C GLY A 122 -23.85 -8.87 -38.02
N LEU A 123 -22.73 -8.13 -38.05
CA LEU A 123 -22.69 -6.79 -38.65
C LEU A 123 -21.51 -6.62 -39.60
N ASN A 124 -21.63 -7.23 -40.78
CA ASN A 124 -20.82 -6.86 -41.94
C ASN A 124 -21.31 -5.49 -42.47
N SER A 125 -20.55 -4.42 -42.24
CA SER A 125 -20.54 -3.30 -43.20
C SER A 125 -19.24 -3.40 -43.98
N LEU A 126 -19.37 -3.85 -45.23
CA LEU A 126 -18.30 -3.97 -46.21
C LEU A 126 -17.71 -2.58 -46.48
N VAL A 127 -16.47 -2.35 -46.06
CA VAL A 127 -15.66 -1.20 -46.53
C VAL A 127 -14.46 -1.75 -47.30
N SER A 128 -14.40 -1.40 -48.58
CA SER A 128 -13.34 -1.83 -49.52
C SER A 128 -11.99 -1.20 -49.17
N PRO A 129 -10.85 -1.92 -49.30
CA PRO A 129 -9.54 -1.32 -49.11
C PRO A 129 -9.11 -0.54 -50.35
N GLN A 130 -8.79 0.75 -50.18
CA GLN A 130 -8.07 1.58 -51.15
C GLN A 130 -6.57 1.59 -50.80
N PHE A 131 -5.73 1.26 -51.77
CA PHE A 131 -4.26 1.32 -51.68
C PHE A 131 -3.77 2.70 -52.11
N SER A 132 -2.90 3.33 -51.30
CA SER A 132 -2.09 4.47 -51.73
C SER A 132 -0.60 4.18 -51.50
N VAL A 133 0.12 4.05 -52.61
CA VAL A 133 1.59 4.03 -52.69
C VAL A 133 2.06 5.48 -52.64
N ASN A 134 2.97 5.81 -51.70
CA ASN A 134 3.75 7.04 -51.74
C ASN A 134 5.07 6.79 -52.49
N LYS A 135 5.44 7.77 -53.33
CA LYS A 135 6.66 7.81 -54.14
C LYS A 135 7.82 8.40 -53.35
#